data_AF-A0A8T5BUE4-F1
#
_entry.id   AF-A0A8T5BUE4-F1
#
_cell.length_a   1.000
_cell.length_b   1.000
_cell.length_c   1.000
_cell.angle_alpha   90.00
_cell.angle_beta   90.00
_cell.angle_gamma   90.00
#
_symmetry.space_group_name_H-M   'P 1'
#
loop_
_entity.id
_entity.type
_entity.pdbx_description
1 polymer ?
#
loop_
_entity_poly.entity_id
_entity_poly.type
_entity_poly.pdbx_seq_one_letter_code
_entity_poly.pdbx_strand_id
1 'polypeptide(L)' 'ERHIQLEANLINRINEVLPSVEDRKVKLLLEAILADEKRHHELLVRVLEILIRGETITEDEWWDILWRNAPFHGAPGG' A
#
# COMPACT_ATOMS: atom_id res chain seq x y z
N GLU A 1 -9.17 -10.86 -6.52
CA GLU A 1 -10.26 -9.93 -6.12
C GLU A 1 -10.59 -9.94 -4.63
N ARG A 2 -10.83 -11.10 -3.97
CA ARG A 2 -11.22 -11.14 -2.54
C ARG A 2 -10.25 -10.42 -1.58
N HIS A 3 -8.94 -10.46 -1.84
CA HIS A 3 -7.93 -9.79 -1.00
C HIS A 3 -8.06 -8.26 -1.03
N ILE A 4 -8.17 -7.68 -2.23
CA ILE A 4 -8.37 -6.23 -2.46
C ILE A 4 -9.62 -5.73 -1.72
N GLN A 5 -10.72 -6.48 -1.78
CA GLN A 5 -11.95 -6.10 -1.07
C GLN A 5 -11.80 -6.17 0.46
N LEU A 6 -11.09 -7.18 0.99
CA LEU A 6 -10.81 -7.29 2.41
C LEU A 6 -9.95 -6.12 2.92
N GLU A 7 -8.90 -5.77 2.17
CA GLU A 7 -8.02 -4.63 2.48
C GLU A 7 -8.78 -3.30 2.46
N ALA A 8 -9.62 -3.06 1.44
CA ALA A 8 -10.46 -1.87 1.36
C ALA A 8 -11.41 -1.75 2.56
N ASN A 9 -12.03 -2.87 2.97
CA ASN A 9 -12.89 -2.91 4.15
C ASN A 9 -12.11 -2.63 5.45
N LEU A 10 -10.89 -3.17 5.57
CA LEU A 10 -10.02 -2.91 6.72
C LEU A 10 -9.62 -1.43 6.79
N ILE A 11 -9.20 -0.84 5.67
CA ILE A 11 -8.84 0.57 5.55
C ILE A 11 -10.00 1.46 6.00
N ASN A 12 -11.22 1.18 5.51
CA ASN A 12 -12.41 1.95 5.88
C ASN A 12 -12.70 1.83 7.38
N ARG A 13 -12.65 0.61 7.93
CA ARG A 13 -12.92 0.38 9.35
C ARG A 13 -11.89 1.04 10.26
N ILE A 14 -10.61 1.03 9.88
CA ILE A 14 -9.57 1.75 10.62
C ILE A 14 -9.83 3.25 10.55
N ASN A 15 -10.16 3.82 9.39
CA ASN A 15 -10.48 5.25 9.25
C ASN A 15 -11.70 5.69 10.08
N GLU A 16 -12.70 4.84 10.25
CA GLU A 16 -13.87 5.11 11.10
C GLU A 16 -13.54 5.09 12.59
N VAL A 17 -12.66 4.19 13.01
CA VAL A 17 -12.28 4.00 14.43
C VAL A 17 -11.16 4.94 14.86
N LEU A 18 -10.25 5.33 13.97
CA LEU A 18 -9.09 6.17 14.28
C LEU A 18 -9.44 7.47 15.05
N PRO A 19 -10.54 8.20 14.70
CA PRO A 19 -10.91 9.44 15.39
C PRO A 19 -11.39 9.22 16.83
N SER A 20 -11.90 8.03 17.16
CA SER A 20 -12.42 7.72 18.50
C SER A 20 -11.38 7.07 19.42
N VAL A 21 -10.16 6.80 18.92
CA VAL A 21 -9.06 6.24 19.71
C VAL A 21 -8.35 7.35 20.48
N GLU A 22 -8.53 7.35 21.80
CA GLU A 22 -7.84 8.28 22.72
C GLU A 22 -6.41 7.83 23.06
N ASP A 23 -6.15 6.52 23.07
CA ASP A 23 -4.82 5.98 23.39
C ASP A 23 -3.84 6.26 22.23
N ARG A 24 -2.85 7.09 22.51
CA ARG A 24 -1.84 7.51 21.52
C ARG A 24 -1.00 6.37 20.97
N LYS A 25 -0.72 5.31 21.75
CA LYS A 25 0.05 4.15 21.28
C LYS A 25 -0.80 3.30 20.35
N VAL A 26 -2.07 3.10 20.69
CA VAL A 26 -3.03 2.39 19.83
C VAL A 26 -3.22 3.15 18.52
N LYS A 27 -3.35 4.48 18.58
CA LYS A 27 -3.47 5.33 17.39
C LYS A 27 -2.25 5.21 16.48
N LEU A 28 -1.04 5.31 17.03
CA LEU A 28 0.20 5.14 16.28
C LEU A 28 0.28 3.77 15.58
N LEU A 29 -0.11 2.70 16.29
CA LEU A 29 -0.12 1.35 15.73
C LEU A 29 -1.12 1.23 14.57
N LEU A 30 -2.33 1.76 14.75
CA LEU A 30 -3.36 1.75 13.70
C LEU A 30 -2.96 2.59 12.49
N GLU A 31 -2.30 3.73 12.69
CA GLU A 31 -1.75 4.55 11.60
C GLU A 31 -0.64 3.80 10.83
N ALA A 32 0.24 3.08 11.53
CA ALA A 32 1.28 2.27 10.90
C ALA A 32 0.69 1.11 10.07
N ILE A 33 -0.29 0.39 10.63
CA ILE A 33 -1.01 -0.67 9.91
C ILE A 33 -1.73 -0.09 8.69
N LEU A 34 -2.44 1.02 8.85
CA LEU A 34 -3.15 1.70 7.77
C LEU A 34 -2.21 2.11 6.63
N ALA A 35 -1.02 2.62 6.96
CA ALA A 35 -0.02 3.02 5.97
C ALA A 35 0.55 1.82 5.21
N ASP A 36 0.74 0.68 5.88
CA ASP A 36 1.19 -0.55 5.23
C ASP A 36 0.14 -1.14 4.31
N GLU A 37 -1.10 -1.26 4.78
CA GLU A 37 -2.22 -1.79 4.00
C GLU A 37 -2.51 -0.93 2.76
N LYS A 38 -2.43 0.40 2.86
CA LYS A 38 -2.59 1.29 1.70
C LYS A 38 -1.51 1.07 0.63
N ARG A 39 -0.25 0.92 1.04
CA ARG A 39 0.86 0.63 0.11
C ARG A 39 0.69 -0.73 -0.54
N HIS A 40 0.37 -1.74 0.26
CA HIS A 40 0.17 -3.11 -0.22
C HIS A 40 -1.00 -3.20 -1.21
N HIS A 41 -2.11 -2.54 -0.89
CA HIS A 41 -3.28 -2.47 -1.75
C HIS A 41 -2.99 -1.81 -3.11
N GLU A 42 -2.30 -0.66 -3.11
CA GLU A 42 -1.93 0.04 -4.35
C GLU A 42 -1.02 -0.83 -5.23
N LEU A 43 -0.05 -1.53 -4.64
CA LEU A 43 0.81 -2.46 -5.36
C LEU A 43 0.01 -3.59 -6.02
N LEU A 44 -0.92 -4.21 -5.28
CA LEU A 44 -1.76 -5.30 -5.80
C LEU A 44 -2.63 -4.84 -6.97
N VAL A 45 -3.23 -3.64 -6.89
CA VAL A 45 -4.02 -3.07 -7.97
C VAL A 45 -3.15 -2.85 -9.22
N ARG A 46 -1.97 -2.24 -9.06
CA ARG A 46 -1.04 -2.03 -10.17
C ARG A 46 -0.63 -3.36 -10.82
N VAL A 47 -0.24 -4.37 -10.03
CA VAL A 47 0.10 -5.70 -10.56
C VAL A 47 -1.07 -6.34 -11.31
N LEU A 48 -2.30 -6.17 -10.83
CA LEU A 48 -3.48 -6.68 -11.53
C LEU A 48 -3.72 -5.95 -12.86
N GLU A 49 -3.59 -4.62 -12.89
CA GLU A 49 -3.71 -3.82 -14.11
C GLU A 49 -2.70 -4.25 -15.18
N ILE A 50 -1.47 -4.54 -14.76
CA ILE A 50 -0.40 -5.08 -15.60
C ILE A 50 -0.80 -6.43 -16.21
N LEU A 51 -1.28 -7.35 -15.37
CA LEU A 51 -1.69 -8.69 -15.81
C LEU A 51 -2.87 -8.63 -16.78
N ILE A 52 -3.82 -7.72 -16.55
CA ILE A 52 -4.99 -7.53 -17.43
C ILE A 52 -4.62 -6.88 -18.76
N ARG A 53 -3.66 -5.94 -18.77
CA ARG A 53 -3.26 -5.21 -19.98
C ARG A 53 -2.52 -6.07 -21.01
N GLY A 54 -2.04 -7.26 -20.64
CA GLY A 54 -1.45 -8.21 -21.57
C GLY A 54 -0.18 -7.66 -22.24
N GLU A 55 0.92 -7.69 -21.49
CA GLU A 55 2.32 -7.61 -21.95
C GLU A 55 2.67 -6.50 -22.98
N THR A 56 2.99 -5.31 -22.48
CA THR A 56 4.19 -4.55 -22.90
C THR A 56 4.55 -3.59 -21.76
N ILE A 57 5.28 -4.06 -20.77
CA ILE A 57 5.79 -3.21 -19.69
C ILE A 57 7.28 -3.10 -19.87
N THR A 58 7.76 -1.87 -19.91
CA THR A 58 9.20 -1.59 -20.03
C THR A 58 9.91 -1.94 -18.72
N GLU A 59 11.20 -2.28 -18.78
CA GLU A 59 11.99 -2.53 -17.55
C GLU A 59 11.95 -1.33 -16.59
N ASP A 60 11.89 -0.10 -17.11
CA ASP A 60 11.79 1.11 -16.31
C ASP A 60 10.46 1.20 -15.54
N GLU A 61 9.34 0.80 -16.15
CA GLU A 61 8.05 0.71 -15.44
C GLU A 61 8.06 -0.38 -14.37
N TRP A 62 8.75 -1.51 -14.62
CA TRP A 62 8.97 -2.52 -13.60
C TRP A 62 9.79 -1.98 -12.42
N TRP A 63 10.87 -1.23 -12.70
CA TRP A 63 11.69 -0.60 -11.68
C TRP A 63 10.93 0.47 -10.90
N ASP A 64 10.09 1.30 -11.54
CA ASP A 64 9.27 2.29 -10.83
C ASP A 64 8.31 1.63 -9.85
N ILE A 65 7.64 0.53 -10.26
CA ILE A 65 6.70 -0.18 -9.40
C ILE A 65 7.39 -0.81 -8.18
N LEU A 66 8.58 -1.40 -8.39
CA LEU A 66 9.35 -2.02 -7.32
C LEU A 66 9.96 -0.97 -6.37
N TRP A 67 10.56 0.10 -6.88
CA TRP A 67 11.24 1.11 -6.07
C TRP A 67 10.29 2.04 -5.33
N ARG A 68 9.15 2.39 -5.92
CA ARG A 68 8.16 3.30 -5.30
C ARG A 68 7.45 2.68 -4.10
N ASN A 69 7.46 1.35 -4.00
CA ASN A 69 6.85 0.58 -2.91
C ASN A 69 7.87 -0.05 -1.96
N ALA A 70 9.17 0.11 -2.21
CA ALA A 70 10.23 -0.41 -1.35
C ALA A 70 10.31 0.38 -0.03
N PRO A 71 10.35 -0.30 1.14
CA PRO A 71 10.35 0.38 2.45
C PRO A 71 11.66 1.14 2.77
N PHE A 72 12.74 0.89 2.05
CA PHE A 72 14.04 1.52 2.26
C PHE A 72 14.50 2.26 1.00
N HIS A 73 14.28 3.56 0.99
CA HIS A 73 14.90 4.46 0.02
C HIS A 73 16.26 4.83 0.63
N GLY A 74 17.32 4.09 0.30
CA GLY A 74 18.65 4.62 0.50
C GLY A 74 18.73 5.90 -0.34
N ALA A 75 18.93 7.06 0.30
CA ALA A 75 19.21 8.28 -0.45
C ALA A 75 20.36 7.99 -1.42
N PRO A 76 20.21 8.23 -2.74
CA PRO A 76 21.34 8.22 -3.64
C PRO A 76 22.11 9.51 -3.35
N GLY A 77 22.96 9.45 -2.34
CA GLY A 77 23.73 10.55 -1.79
C GLY A 77 25.00 10.02 -1.16
N GLY A 78 25.87 9.49 -2.03
CA GLY A 78 27.29 9.29 -1.82
C GLY A 78 28.01 9.78 -3.07
#